data_AF-A0A935EQ65-F1
#
_entry.id   AF-A0A935EQ65-F1
#
_cell.length_a   1.000
_cell.length_b   1.000
_cell.length_c   1.000
_cell.angle_alpha   90.00
_cell.angle_beta   90.00
_cell.angle_gamma   90.00
#
_symmetry.space_group_name_H-M   'P 1'
#
loop_
_entity.id
_entity.type
_entity.pdbx_description
1 polymer ?
#
loop_
_entity_poly.entity_id
_entity_poly.type
_entity_poly.pdbx_seq_one_letter_code
_entity_poly.pdbx_strand_id
1 'polypeptide(L)'
;MHLMPDPVAAAIAPQPPPASDVLDLVMQGGQVFTVEPPAPFALIVAEAFDRGMPASDWTAWTGPAANPALRAALLQVWRADVWPRWRATPGAAAADRPATQ
;
A
#
# COMPACT_ATOMS: atom_id res chain seq x y z
N MET A 1 -15.94 28.53 -29.75
CA MET A 1 -16.84 27.78 -28.86
C MET A 1 -16.00 26.97 -27.90
N HIS A 2 -15.82 27.44 -26.67
CA HIS A 2 -15.09 26.71 -25.62
C HIS A 2 -16.14 25.82 -24.93
N LEU A 3 -16.05 24.50 -25.08
CA LEU A 3 -16.88 23.55 -24.35
C LEU A 3 -16.48 23.64 -22.88
N MET A 4 -17.33 24.21 -22.02
CA MET A 4 -17.18 24.05 -20.58
C MET A 4 -17.34 22.55 -20.27
N PRO A 5 -16.37 21.90 -19.61
CA PRO A 5 -16.57 20.53 -19.15
C PRO A 5 -17.71 20.53 -18.12
N ASP A 6 -18.66 19.62 -18.31
CA ASP A 6 -19.85 19.46 -17.48
C ASP A 6 -19.41 19.10 -16.04
N PRO A 7 -19.74 19.89 -15.01
CA PRO A 7 -19.28 19.63 -13.64
C PRO A 7 -19.86 18.32 -13.07
N VAL A 8 -20.94 17.82 -13.67
CA VAL A 8 -21.51 16.51 -13.32
C VAL A 8 -20.65 15.36 -13.85
N ALA A 9 -20.01 15.51 -15.01
CA ALA A 9 -19.16 14.47 -15.59
C ALA A 9 -17.87 14.24 -14.78
N ALA A 10 -17.35 15.27 -14.12
CA ALA A 10 -16.19 15.15 -13.22
C ALA A 10 -16.53 14.45 -11.89
N ALA A 11 -17.80 14.52 -11.46
CA ALA A 11 -18.26 13.91 -10.19
C ALA A 11 -18.52 12.39 -10.31
N ILE A 12 -18.61 11.85 -11.53
CA ILE A 12 -18.78 10.41 -11.81
C ILE A 12 -17.47 9.81 -12.36
N ALA A 13 -16.32 10.36 -11.98
CA ALA A 13 -15.08 9.60 -12.09
C ALA A 13 -15.15 8.48 -11.03
N PRO A 14 -15.09 7.19 -11.42
CA PRO A 14 -15.03 6.11 -10.44
C PRO A 14 -13.84 6.39 -9.52
N GLN A 15 -14.13 6.69 -8.26
CA GLN A 15 -13.08 6.83 -7.26
C GLN A 15 -12.33 5.50 -7.24
N PRO A 16 -11.00 5.50 -7.38
CA PRO A 16 -10.25 4.26 -7.20
C PRO A 16 -10.64 3.68 -5.83
N PRO A 17 -10.90 2.36 -5.75
CA PRO A 17 -11.26 1.74 -4.49
C PRO A 17 -10.20 2.06 -3.44
N PRO A 18 -10.57 2.21 -2.16
CA PRO A 18 -9.60 2.43 -1.10
C PRO A 18 -8.57 1.28 -1.12
N ALA A 19 -7.31 1.60 -0.81
CA ALA A 19 -6.20 0.65 -0.88
C ALA A 19 -6.45 -0.64 -0.07
N SER A 20 -7.27 -0.57 0.99
CA SER A 20 -7.73 -1.72 1.77
C SER A 20 -8.53 -2.75 0.95
N ASP A 21 -9.40 -2.29 0.05
CA ASP A 21 -10.28 -3.17 -0.73
C ASP A 21 -9.48 -3.90 -1.82
N VAL A 22 -8.49 -3.22 -2.40
CA VAL A 22 -7.53 -3.83 -3.33
C VAL A 22 -6.71 -4.90 -2.61
N LEU A 23 -6.31 -4.62 -1.37
CA LEU A 23 -5.57 -5.55 -0.52
C LEU A 23 -6.37 -6.80 -0.21
N ASP A 24 -7.63 -6.67 0.23
CA ASP A 24 -8.51 -7.81 0.49
C ASP A 24 -8.68 -8.69 -0.76
N LEU A 25 -8.85 -8.07 -1.94
CA LEU A 25 -8.98 -8.80 -3.21
C LEU A 25 -7.70 -9.55 -3.61
N VAL A 26 -6.55 -8.89 -3.46
CA VAL A 26 -5.23 -9.49 -3.75
C VAL A 26 -4.96 -10.68 -2.81
N MET A 27 -5.40 -10.57 -1.56
CA MET A 27 -5.21 -11.60 -0.54
C MET A 27 -6.11 -12.82 -0.75
N GLN A 28 -7.32 -12.63 -1.29
CA GLN A 28 -8.18 -13.74 -1.72
C GLN A 28 -7.55 -14.58 -2.85
N GLY A 29 -6.59 -14.04 -3.60
CA GLY A 29 -5.91 -14.70 -4.71
C GLY A 29 -4.70 -15.59 -4.32
N GLY A 30 -4.30 -15.64 -3.05
CA GLY A 30 -3.27 -16.57 -2.55
C GLY A 30 -1.85 -16.36 -3.11
N GLN A 31 -1.49 -15.14 -3.47
CA GLN A 31 -0.18 -14.81 -4.08
C GLN A 31 0.90 -14.52 -3.02
N VAL A 32 2.16 -14.82 -3.35
CA VAL A 32 3.34 -14.53 -2.52
C VAL A 32 3.88 -13.15 -2.88
N PHE A 33 3.94 -12.24 -1.92
CA PHE A 33 4.40 -10.86 -2.13
C PHE A 33 5.65 -10.53 -1.32
N THR A 34 6.51 -9.69 -1.89
CA THR A 34 7.56 -9.02 -1.12
C THR A 34 6.90 -8.01 -0.18
N VAL A 35 7.14 -8.17 1.12
CA VAL A 35 6.47 -7.42 2.18
C VAL A 35 7.20 -6.13 2.60
N GLU A 36 8.31 -5.79 1.96
CA GLU A 36 9.09 -4.59 2.29
C GLU A 36 9.08 -3.57 1.16
N PRO A 37 8.95 -2.26 1.46
CA PRO A 37 9.12 -1.20 0.49
C PRO A 37 10.51 -1.26 -0.17
N PRO A 38 10.63 -0.94 -1.48
CA PRO A 38 9.62 -0.30 -2.33
C PRO A 38 8.73 -1.30 -3.10
N ALA A 39 8.54 -2.53 -2.61
CA ALA A 39 7.71 -3.50 -3.32
C ALA A 39 6.27 -2.97 -3.50
N PRO A 40 5.61 -3.21 -4.65
CA PRO A 40 4.27 -2.67 -4.92
C PRO A 40 3.25 -3.00 -3.83
N PHE A 41 3.25 -4.23 -3.35
CA PHE A 41 2.36 -4.66 -2.25
C PHE A 41 2.61 -3.87 -0.96
N ALA A 42 3.87 -3.70 -0.58
CA ALA A 42 4.24 -2.94 0.61
C ALA A 42 3.84 -1.45 0.50
N LEU A 43 3.86 -0.87 -0.70
CA LEU A 43 3.41 0.50 -0.92
C LEU A 43 1.90 0.67 -0.78
N ILE A 44 1.10 -0.30 -1.23
CA ILE A 44 -0.36 -0.30 -1.02
C ILE A 44 -0.68 -0.39 0.48
N VAL A 45 0.04 -1.25 1.21
CA VAL A 45 -0.11 -1.35 2.67
C VAL A 45 0.34 -0.05 3.36
N ALA A 46 1.43 0.59 2.90
CA ALA A 46 1.85 1.90 3.41
C ALA A 46 0.75 2.95 3.22
N GLU A 47 0.18 3.05 2.02
CA GLU A 47 -0.89 4.00 1.69
C GLU A 47 -2.15 3.79 2.54
N ALA A 48 -2.49 2.54 2.84
CA ALA A 48 -3.66 2.21 3.66
C ALA A 48 -3.46 2.51 5.16
N PHE A 49 -2.25 2.38 5.68
CA PHE A 49 -1.99 2.38 7.14
C PHE A 49 -1.09 3.52 7.66
N ASP A 50 -0.42 4.24 6.76
CA ASP A 50 0.37 5.43 7.08
C ASP A 50 -0.27 6.68 6.46
N ARG A 51 -1.01 7.44 7.28
CA ARG A 51 -1.59 8.73 6.85
C ARG A 51 -0.59 9.88 6.87
N GLY A 52 0.60 9.68 7.45
CA GLY A 52 1.64 10.70 7.57
C GLY A 52 2.56 10.76 6.34
N MET A 53 2.58 9.70 5.52
CA MET A 53 3.48 9.61 4.37
C MET A 53 2.79 8.88 3.19
N PRO A 54 2.63 9.55 2.04
CA PRO A 54 2.04 8.91 0.86
C PRO A 54 2.96 7.85 0.26
N ALA A 55 2.41 6.93 -0.54
CA ALA A 55 3.16 5.87 -1.20
C ALA A 55 4.30 6.38 -2.10
N SER A 56 4.15 7.55 -2.70
CA SER A 56 5.21 8.19 -3.50
C SER A 56 6.46 8.47 -2.68
N ASP A 57 6.29 8.93 -1.44
CA ASP A 57 7.37 9.31 -0.54
C ASP A 57 8.03 8.06 0.04
N TRP A 58 7.22 7.06 0.40
CA TRP A 58 7.71 5.72 0.71
C TRP A 58 8.58 5.16 -0.41
N THR A 59 8.14 5.27 -1.67
CA THR A 59 8.91 4.81 -2.84
C THR A 59 10.23 5.58 -2.97
N ALA A 60 10.17 6.91 -2.85
CA ALA A 60 11.34 7.77 -2.98
C ALA A 60 12.40 7.48 -1.91
N TRP A 61 11.97 7.19 -0.67
CA TRP A 61 12.88 7.07 0.47
C TRP A 61 13.24 5.64 0.85
N THR A 62 12.60 4.64 0.24
CA THR A 62 12.96 3.22 0.37
C THR A 62 13.52 2.60 -0.91
N GLY A 63 13.48 3.34 -2.01
CA GLY A 63 14.00 2.94 -3.31
C GLY A 63 15.52 2.70 -3.36
N PRO A 64 16.04 2.08 -4.43
CA PRO A 64 17.46 1.75 -4.55
C PRO A 64 18.40 2.96 -4.52
N ALA A 65 17.91 4.12 -4.96
CA ALA A 65 18.64 5.38 -4.98
C ALA A 65 18.54 6.17 -3.66
N ALA A 66 17.78 5.68 -2.67
CA ALA A 66 17.61 6.36 -1.40
C ALA A 66 18.89 6.31 -0.55
N ASN A 67 19.05 7.33 0.31
CA ASN A 67 20.13 7.33 1.30
C ASN A 67 20.04 6.05 2.17
N PRO A 68 21.13 5.27 2.34
CA PRO A 68 21.08 3.99 3.04
C PRO A 68 20.63 4.09 4.50
N ALA A 69 21.04 5.13 5.22
CA ALA A 69 20.67 5.33 6.62
C ALA A 69 19.19 5.73 6.75
N LEU A 70 18.70 6.60 5.87
CA LEU A 70 17.29 6.97 5.82
C LEU A 70 16.42 5.76 5.47
N ARG A 71 16.82 5.00 4.45
CA ARG A 71 16.13 3.76 4.05
C ARG A 71 16.08 2.77 5.21
N ALA A 72 17.18 2.55 5.92
CA ALA A 72 17.20 1.67 7.07
C ALA A 72 16.24 2.14 8.18
N ALA A 73 16.20 3.44 8.47
CA ALA A 73 15.31 4.00 9.48
C ALA A 73 13.84 3.84 9.09
N LEU A 74 13.47 4.10 7.84
CA LEU A 74 12.11 3.90 7.35
C LEU A 74 11.70 2.43 7.32
N LEU A 75 12.62 1.52 6.99
CA LEU A 75 12.35 0.09 7.12
C LEU A 75 12.14 -0.36 8.57
N GLN A 76 12.72 0.34 9.55
CA GLN A 76 12.40 0.09 10.96
C GLN A 76 10.99 0.56 11.31
N VAL A 77 10.59 1.77 10.89
CA VAL A 77 9.21 2.28 11.07
C VAL A 77 8.21 1.33 10.42
N TRP A 78 8.50 0.87 9.20
CA TRP A 78 7.70 -0.11 8.50
C TRP A 78 7.44 -1.37 9.34
N ARG A 79 8.51 -1.99 9.87
CA ARG A 79 8.43 -3.24 10.63
C ARG A 79 7.78 -3.07 12.01
N ALA A 80 7.98 -1.91 12.64
CA ALA A 80 7.52 -1.65 13.99
C ALA A 80 6.06 -1.17 14.05
N ASP A 81 5.63 -0.39 13.06
CA ASP A 81 4.33 0.30 13.12
C ASP A 81 3.39 -0.10 11.98
N VAL A 82 3.85 -0.01 10.74
CA VAL A 82 2.96 -0.15 9.57
C VAL A 82 2.56 -1.60 9.37
N TRP A 83 3.54 -2.50 9.36
CA TRP A 83 3.31 -3.93 9.13
C TRP A 83 2.48 -4.62 10.24
N PRO A 84 2.72 -4.37 11.54
CA PRO A 84 1.90 -4.96 12.59
C PRO A 84 0.44 -4.47 12.58
N ARG A 85 0.19 -3.19 12.24
CA ARG A 85 -1.19 -2.66 12.12
C ARG A 85 -1.95 -3.33 11.00
N TRP A 86 -1.28 -3.57 9.87
CA TRP A 86 -1.86 -4.35 8.79
C TRP A 86 -2.20 -5.77 9.25
N ARG A 87 -1.27 -6.47 9.90
CA ARG A 87 -1.47 -7.85 10.40
C ARG A 87 -2.59 -8.00 11.43
N ALA A 88 -2.90 -6.95 12.18
CA ALA A 88 -4.01 -6.93 13.11
C ALA A 88 -5.40 -6.82 12.43
N THR A 89 -5.43 -6.58 11.11
CA THR A 89 -6.68 -6.43 10.34
C THR A 89 -7.24 -7.82 9.95
N PRO A 90 -8.57 -8.05 10.05
CA PRO A 90 -9.18 -9.37 9.80
C PRO A 90 -8.85 -10.03 8.45
N GLY A 91 -8.53 -9.27 7.40
CA GLY A 91 -8.12 -9.79 6.09
C GLY A 91 -6.65 -10.26 6.01
N ALA A 92 -5.77 -9.78 6.91
CA ALA A 92 -4.34 -10.09 6.87
C ALA A 92 -4.01 -11.50 7.40
N ALA A 93 -4.81 -12.02 8.34
CA ALA A 93 -4.65 -13.35 8.92
C ALA A 93 -4.84 -14.50 7.90
N ALA A 94 -5.40 -14.23 6.72
CA ALA A 94 -5.57 -15.21 5.65
C ALA A 94 -4.27 -15.49 4.86
N ALA A 95 -3.35 -14.52 4.73
CA ALA A 95 -2.09 -14.73 3.97
C ALA A 95 -0.91 -15.25 4.78
N ASP A 96 -0.99 -15.25 6.11
CA ASP A 96 0.08 -15.76 6.99
C ASP A 96 -0.04 -17.28 7.24
N ARG A 97 -1.07 -17.94 6.69
CA ARG A 97 -1.18 -19.40 6.76
C ARG A 97 -0.17 -20.03 5.80
N PRO A 98 0.81 -20.83 6.28
CA PRO A 98 1.68 -21.57 5.39
C PRO A 98 0.81 -22.47 4.49
N ALA A 99 1.12 -22.50 3.20
CA ALA A 99 0.52 -23.45 2.28
C ALA A 99 0.86 -24.87 2.77
N THR A 100 -0.08 -25.51 3.46
CA THR A 100 0.02 -26.93 3.78
C THR A 100 -0.10 -27.69 2.47
N GLN A 101 1.04 -28.20 1.99
CA GLN A 101 1.10 -29.20 0.93
C GLN A 101 0.74 -30.58 1.50
#